data_AF-A0A7L2R6J2-F1
#
_entry.id   AF-A0A7L2R6J2-F1
#
_cell.length_a   1.000
_cell.length_b   1.000
_cell.length_c   1.000
_cell.angle_alpha   90.00
_cell.angle_beta   90.00
_cell.angle_gamma   90.00
#
_symmetry.space_group_name_H-M   'P 1'
#
loop_
_entity.id
_entity.type
_entity.pdbx_description
1 polymer ?
#
loop_
_entity_poly.entity_id
_entity_poly.type
_entity_poly.pdbx_seq_one_letter_code
_entity_poly.pdbx_strand_id
1 'polypeptide(L)' 'SRTGTTARLECAAEGHPTPQIAWQKDGGTDFPAARERRMHVMPDDDVFFITDVKIEDMGVYSCTAQNSAGSVLANATLTV' A
#
# COMPACT_ATOMS: atom_id res chain seq x y z
N SER A 1 0.09 -17.21 -20.68
CA SER A 1 0.38 -16.75 -19.31
C SER A 1 -0.01 -15.29 -19.23
N ARG A 2 -0.92 -14.90 -18.33
CA ARG A 2 -1.15 -13.46 -18.07
C ARG A 2 -0.08 -12.99 -17.08
N THR A 3 1.11 -12.77 -17.61
CA THR A 3 2.19 -12.06 -16.92
C THR A 3 1.95 -10.58 -17.19
N GLY A 4 1.77 -9.74 -16.16
CA GLY A 4 1.63 -8.28 -16.31
C GLY A 4 0.44 -7.57 -15.63
N THR A 5 -0.14 -8.09 -14.54
CA THR A 5 -1.11 -7.32 -13.75
C THR A 5 -0.40 -6.31 -12.86
N THR A 6 -0.88 -5.08 -12.84
CA THR A 6 -0.45 -4.03 -11.89
C THR A 6 -1.52 -3.89 -10.83
N ALA A 7 -1.16 -4.04 -9.56
CA ALA A 7 -2.03 -3.71 -8.45
C ALA A 7 -1.89 -2.23 -8.11
N ARG A 8 -3.02 -1.54 -7.91
CA ARG A 8 -3.11 -0.17 -7.39
C ARG A 8 -3.84 -0.24 -6.06
N LEU A 9 -3.19 0.16 -4.98
CA LEU A 9 -3.78 0.38 -3.67
C LEU A 9 -3.75 1.88 -3.39
N GLU A 10 -4.87 2.43 -2.98
CA GLU A 10 -5.04 3.85 -2.75
C GLU A 10 -5.57 4.07 -1.35
N CYS A 11 -5.00 5.05 -0.65
CA CYS A 11 -5.43 5.42 0.69
C CYS A 11 -5.62 6.93 0.77
N ALA A 12 -6.78 7.39 0.32
CA ALA A 12 -7.15 8.79 0.41
C ALA A 12 -7.65 9.09 1.84
N ALA A 13 -6.93 9.95 2.57
CA ALA A 13 -7.31 10.41 3.89
C ALA A 13 -7.25 11.93 3.98
N GLU A 14 -8.25 12.51 4.64
CA GLU A 14 -8.34 13.96 4.87
C GLU A 14 -8.19 14.27 6.37
N GLY A 15 -7.59 15.41 6.70
CA GLY A 15 -7.45 15.84 8.08
C GLY A 15 -6.59 17.10 8.25
N HIS A 16 -6.71 17.73 9.43
CA HIS A 16 -5.89 18.88 9.81
C HIS A 16 -5.22 18.65 11.17
N PRO A 17 -3.87 18.70 11.25
CA PRO A 17 -2.90 18.80 10.15
C PRO A 17 -3.02 17.64 9.14
N THR A 18 -2.50 17.83 7.91
CA THR A 18 -2.53 16.77 6.87
C THR A 18 -1.97 15.45 7.42
N PRO A 19 -2.70 14.34 7.30
CA PRO A 19 -2.24 13.06 7.83
C PRO A 19 -1.06 12.52 7.03
N GLN A 20 -0.17 11.79 7.70
CA GLN A 20 0.86 10.98 7.06
C GLN A 20 0.32 9.57 6.85
N ILE A 21 0.58 9.02 5.66
CA ILE A 21 0.20 7.66 5.29
C ILE A 21 1.35 6.68 5.52
N ALA A 22 1.06 5.58 6.20
CA ALA A 22 1.97 4.46 6.40
C ALA A 22 1.33 3.14 5.94
N TRP A 23 2.09 2.35 5.19
CA TRP A 23 1.65 1.05 4.66
C TRP A 23 2.31 -0.12 5.37
N GLN A 24 1.54 -1.18 5.58
CA GLN A 24 2.00 -2.48 6.09
C GLN A 24 1.45 -3.62 5.23
N LYS A 25 2.22 -4.70 5.12
CA LYS A 25 1.77 -5.98 4.54
C LYS A 25 1.78 -7.03 5.64
N ASP A 26 0.64 -7.69 5.86
CA ASP A 26 0.46 -8.73 6.87
C ASP A 26 0.93 -8.27 8.28
N GLY A 27 0.70 -6.99 8.59
CA GLY A 27 1.11 -6.36 9.85
C GLY A 27 2.60 -5.98 9.94
N GLY A 28 3.41 -6.32 8.93
CA GLY A 28 4.83 -6.02 8.86
C GLY A 28 5.18 -4.96 7.80
N THR A 29 6.48 -4.67 7.70
CA THR A 29 7.06 -3.76 6.71
C THR A 29 7.82 -4.51 5.61
N ASP A 30 7.63 -5.83 5.51
CA ASP A 30 8.25 -6.64 4.48
C ASP A 30 7.39 -6.70 3.22
N PHE A 31 7.90 -6.11 2.15
CA PHE A 31 7.24 -6.08 0.84
C PHE A 31 8.13 -6.79 -0.19
N PRO A 32 7.78 -8.01 -0.65
CA PRO A 32 8.55 -8.73 -1.66
C PRO A 32 8.75 -7.91 -2.95
N ALA A 33 7.70 -7.26 -3.44
CA ALA A 33 7.76 -6.30 -4.54
C ALA A 33 8.79 -5.16 -4.35
N ALA A 34 9.07 -4.72 -3.13
CA ALA A 34 10.10 -3.69 -2.88
C ALA A 34 11.52 -4.23 -3.16
N ARG A 35 11.79 -5.46 -2.71
CA ARG A 35 13.10 -6.12 -2.91
C ARG A 35 13.42 -6.30 -4.38
N GLU A 36 12.39 -6.52 -5.19
CA GLU A 36 12.48 -6.71 -6.63
C GLU A 36 12.27 -5.41 -7.44
N ARG A 37 12.16 -4.24 -6.79
CA ARG A 37 11.93 -2.93 -7.43
C ARG A 37 10.67 -2.86 -8.30
N ARG A 38 9.66 -3.66 -7.95
CA ARG A 38 8.33 -3.67 -8.57
C ARG A 38 7.32 -2.77 -7.85
N MET A 39 7.73 -2.22 -6.71
CA MET A 39 6.92 -1.36 -5.85
C MET A 39 7.21 0.12 -6.13
N HIS A 40 6.16 0.91 -6.34
CA HIS A 40 6.25 2.35 -6.61
C HIS A 40 5.24 3.13 -5.76
N VAL A 41 5.66 4.27 -5.21
CA VAL A 41 4.82 5.18 -4.42
C VAL A 41 4.75 6.52 -5.14
N MET A 42 3.54 7.02 -5.40
CA MET A 42 3.34 8.37 -5.89
C MET A 42 3.18 9.33 -4.70
N PRO A 43 4.07 10.32 -4.52
CA PRO A 43 4.06 11.19 -3.34
C PRO A 43 2.79 12.03 -3.18
N ASP A 44 2.09 12.35 -4.26
CA ASP A 44 1.01 13.34 -4.27
C ASP A 44 -0.38 12.75 -4.00
N ASP A 45 -0.57 11.44 -4.18
CA ASP A 45 -1.89 10.80 -4.11
C ASP A 45 -1.96 9.66 -3.07
N ASP A 46 -0.89 9.44 -2.28
CA ASP A 46 -0.76 8.30 -1.37
C ASP A 46 -1.06 6.93 -2.04
N VAL A 47 -0.79 6.86 -3.35
CA VAL A 47 -1.04 5.68 -4.17
C VAL A 47 0.19 4.78 -4.20
N PHE A 48 -0.11 3.51 -3.98
CA PHE A 48 0.83 2.42 -3.92
C PHE A 48 0.62 1.46 -5.10
N PHE A 49 1.66 1.23 -5.90
CA PHE A 49 1.60 0.31 -7.05
C PHE A 49 2.57 -0.85 -6.90
N ILE A 50 2.10 -2.05 -7.26
CA ILE A 50 2.95 -3.22 -7.50
C ILE A 50 2.81 -3.61 -8.97
N THR A 51 3.91 -3.52 -9.70
CA THR A 51 4.01 -4.03 -11.08
C THR A 51 4.36 -5.52 -11.05
N ASP A 52 3.97 -6.25 -12.11
CA ASP A 52 4.24 -7.69 -12.24
C ASP A 52 3.93 -8.46 -10.94
N VAL A 53 2.67 -8.39 -10.50
CA VAL A 53 2.22 -8.98 -9.22
C VAL A 53 2.47 -10.49 -9.21
N LYS A 54 3.12 -10.96 -8.14
CA LYS A 54 3.46 -12.36 -7.89
C LYS A 54 2.65 -12.91 -6.71
N ILE A 55 2.63 -14.25 -6.58
CA ILE A 55 1.93 -14.95 -5.47
C ILE A 55 2.45 -14.48 -4.10
N GLU A 56 3.75 -14.21 -3.98
CA GLU A 56 4.37 -13.70 -2.74
C GLU A 56 3.92 -12.28 -2.36
N ASP A 57 3.39 -11.51 -3.32
CA ASP A 57 2.82 -10.19 -3.04
C ASP A 57 1.41 -10.29 -2.44
N MET A 58 0.75 -11.46 -2.53
CA MET A 58 -0.57 -11.66 -1.91
C MET A 58 -0.51 -11.44 -0.40
N GLY A 59 -1.56 -10.85 0.18
CA GLY A 59 -1.63 -10.58 1.60
C GLY A 59 -2.62 -9.49 1.96
N VAL A 60 -2.69 -9.16 3.25
CA VAL A 60 -3.47 -8.04 3.76
C VAL A 60 -2.59 -6.79 3.78
N TYR A 61 -2.99 -5.78 3.02
CA TYR A 61 -2.38 -4.47 2.99
C TYR A 61 -3.15 -3.52 3.88
N SER A 62 -2.45 -2.91 4.82
CA SER A 62 -3.01 -1.98 5.79
C SER A 62 -2.45 -0.59 5.53
N CYS A 63 -3.32 0.40 5.42
CA CYS A 63 -2.97 1.80 5.40
C CYS A 63 -3.37 2.46 6.73
N THR A 64 -2.42 3.10 7.38
CA THR A 64 -2.65 3.95 8.54
C THR A 64 -2.49 5.41 8.16
N ALA A 65 -3.52 6.21 8.37
CA ALA A 65 -3.47 7.66 8.22
C ALA A 65 -3.42 8.32 9.60
N GLN A 66 -2.36 9.08 9.89
CA GLN A 66 -2.12 9.64 11.23
C GLN A 66 -1.71 11.12 11.22
N ASN A 67 -2.29 11.91 12.13
CA ASN A 67 -1.87 13.27 12.46
C ASN A 67 -1.93 13.51 13.99
N SER A 68 -1.76 14.75 14.43
CA SER A 68 -1.83 15.12 15.86
C SER A 68 -3.23 15.02 16.46
N ALA A 69 -4.29 14.92 15.65
CA ALA A 69 -5.67 14.75 16.11
C ALA A 69 -6.06 13.28 16.29
N GLY A 70 -5.40 12.35 15.59
CA GLY A 70 -5.68 10.93 15.73
C GLY A 70 -5.09 10.07 14.62
N SER A 71 -5.59 8.83 14.55
CA SER A 71 -5.18 7.83 13.55
C SER A 71 -6.38 6.97 13.13
N VAL A 72 -6.43 6.60 11.84
CA VAL A 72 -7.40 5.66 11.28
C VAL A 72 -6.69 4.59 10.45
N LEU A 73 -7.27 3.38 10.42
CA LEU A 73 -6.72 2.20 9.74
C LEU A 73 -7.72 1.69 8.70
N ALA A 74 -7.24 1.41 7.49
CA ALA A 74 -7.99 0.73 6.44
C ALA A 74 -7.22 -0.49 5.93
N ASN A 75 -7.93 -1.57 5.60
CA ASN A 75 -7.35 -2.83 5.12
C ASN A 75 -7.90 -3.21 3.74
N ALA A 76 -7.05 -3.76 2.90
CA ALA A 76 -7.39 -4.37 1.62
C ALA A 76 -6.66 -5.70 1.46
N THR A 77 -7.28 -6.67 0.78
CA THR A 77 -6.65 -7.97 0.51
C THR A 77 -6.25 -8.05 -0.96
N LEU A 78 -4.96 -8.30 -1.23
CA LEU A 78 -4.44 -8.53 -2.58
C LEU A 78 -4.41 -10.02 -2.88
N THR A 79 -5.02 -10.42 -4.01
CA THR A 79 -5.04 -11.80 -4.52
C THR A 79 -4.67 -11.82 -6.00
N VAL A 80 -4.00 -12.89 -6.45
CA VAL A 80 -3.59 -13.13 -7.86
C VAL A 80 -4.56 -14.07 -8.57
#